data_AF-A7SWV7-F1
#
_entry.id   AF-A7SWV7-F1
#
_cell.length_a   1.000
_cell.length_b   1.000
_cell.length_c   1.000
_cell.angle_alpha   90.00
_cell.angle_beta   90.00
_cell.angle_gamma   90.00
#
_symmetry.space_group_name_H-M   'P 1'
#
loop_
_entity.id
_entity.type
_entity.pdbx_description
1 polymer ?
#
loop_
_entity_poly.entity_id
_entity_poly.type
_entity_poly.pdbx_seq_one_letter_code
_entity_poly.pdbx_strand_id
1 'polypeptide(L)'
;MTSLYGRDVEGKFQETLEPCNTGNSEEVFFEKVPSRAKYEDAMNNYQHALSLFQKTGGESGQANAYLGMGNVNRSQGKYEDAMNNYQHALNLFQKTGGESCQGNAYHGMGNVHWFQGKYEDAMNNYQHALSLFQKTGDECGQANAHLGMGKVQSFQGKYEDAMNNCQHALSLFQKTGDESGQANAYLGMGKVQSFQGKYEDAIINYQHALSLFQKAGDQEGQFNTYRAMVSIHEVICKYEEKKKCIRQAISLATTLENVQPNLGVLYAASGDFNEANKCFEKQLDLYLQNCDVVGQADTHLMMGILHLCQCNYDKVMECCQQARDKYEKSGSTYSQNKQAILYLVMAEIHFIRLNYKEALEYFLLAEYYFTKTDTHLLSKIYQGIGKLYVCMDQFGDAESYLLKSFICYEQIFTNLGKLEEAKTNIVDTYIEAYHWLVFVSVVLGKKSQALLVSEQGRSRALSENLQTKYGLQGDATKSS
;
A
#
# COMPACT_ATOMS: atom_id res chain seq x y z
N MET A 1 20.87 -50.96 13.88
CA MET A 1 19.97 -50.67 12.74
C MET A 1 19.10 -49.42 12.96
N THR A 2 18.86 -48.99 14.21
CA THR A 2 18.04 -47.80 14.52
C THR A 2 18.73 -46.44 14.32
N SER A 3 20.07 -46.38 14.24
CA SER A 3 20.80 -45.10 14.03
C SER A 3 21.08 -44.75 12.57
N LEU A 4 20.85 -45.68 11.63
CA LEU A 4 21.02 -45.44 10.19
C LEU A 4 19.73 -44.86 9.56
N TYR A 5 18.56 -45.29 10.02
CA TYR A 5 17.28 -44.73 9.61
C TYR A 5 17.04 -43.29 10.10
N GLY A 6 17.66 -42.86 11.21
CA GLY A 6 17.55 -41.48 11.71
C GLY A 6 18.30 -40.46 10.85
N ARG A 7 19.49 -40.82 10.34
CA ARG A 7 20.31 -39.94 9.48
C ARG A 7 19.77 -39.81 8.06
N ASP A 8 19.20 -40.87 7.50
CA ASP A 8 18.61 -40.84 6.15
C ASP A 8 17.30 -40.04 6.09
N VAL A 9 16.58 -39.93 7.22
CA VAL A 9 15.39 -39.07 7.35
C VAL A 9 15.80 -37.61 7.58
N GLU A 10 16.82 -37.32 8.37
CA GLU A 10 17.39 -35.95 8.52
C GLU A 10 17.95 -35.41 7.19
N GLY A 11 18.66 -36.24 6.42
CA GLY A 11 19.25 -35.83 5.14
C GLY A 11 18.23 -35.53 4.03
N LYS A 12 17.11 -36.28 3.97
CA LYS A 12 16.02 -36.03 2.99
C LYS A 12 15.03 -34.94 3.43
N PHE A 13 14.90 -34.67 4.73
CA PHE A 13 14.11 -33.54 5.25
C PHE A 13 14.87 -32.19 5.18
N GLN A 14 16.21 -32.20 5.20
CA GLN A 14 17.01 -30.99 4.96
C GLN A 14 16.87 -30.42 3.53
N GLU A 15 16.46 -31.23 2.55
CA GLU A 15 16.18 -30.73 1.18
C GLU A 15 14.78 -30.09 1.04
N THR A 16 13.86 -30.31 1.99
CA THR A 16 12.48 -29.78 1.95
C THR A 16 12.23 -28.66 2.96
N LEU A 17 13.06 -28.54 3.99
CA LEU A 17 13.10 -27.41 4.91
C LEU A 17 14.36 -26.61 4.58
N GLU A 18 14.20 -25.50 3.86
CA GLU A 18 15.30 -24.55 3.72
C GLU A 18 15.86 -24.23 5.12
N PRO A 19 17.17 -24.38 5.36
CA PRO A 19 17.76 -23.93 6.62
C PRO A 19 17.46 -22.44 6.80
N CYS A 20 17.29 -21.98 8.05
CA CYS A 20 17.03 -20.57 8.45
C CYS A 20 17.90 -19.48 7.77
N ASN A 21 18.92 -19.87 6.99
CA ASN A 21 19.83 -19.02 6.25
C ASN A 21 19.30 -18.51 4.90
N THR A 22 18.14 -18.97 4.41
CA THR A 22 17.48 -18.27 3.29
C THR A 22 16.69 -17.11 3.88
N GLY A 23 17.37 -15.98 4.09
CA GLY A 23 16.71 -14.69 4.23
C GLY A 23 15.96 -14.41 2.94
N ASN A 24 14.78 -15.00 2.78
CA ASN A 24 13.91 -14.77 1.64
C ASN A 24 13.50 -13.31 1.71
N SER A 25 14.21 -12.48 0.95
CA SER A 25 13.97 -11.06 0.76
C SER A 25 12.63 -10.77 0.07
N GLU A 26 11.88 -11.81 -0.29
CA GLU A 26 10.66 -11.75 -1.09
C GLU A 26 9.44 -11.10 -0.39
N GLU A 27 9.42 -10.91 0.93
CA GLU A 27 8.15 -10.63 1.65
C GLU A 27 7.98 -9.21 2.22
N VAL A 28 8.91 -8.27 2.00
CA VAL A 28 8.91 -7.07 2.87
C VAL A 28 7.90 -5.98 2.48
N PHE A 29 7.52 -5.89 1.19
CA PHE A 29 6.68 -4.77 0.73
C PHE A 29 5.28 -5.14 0.24
N PHE A 30 5.09 -6.35 -0.25
CA PHE A 30 3.79 -6.90 -0.61
C PHE A 30 3.83 -8.40 -0.34
N GLU A 31 2.79 -8.89 0.30
CA GLU A 31 2.76 -10.24 0.82
C GLU A 31 2.56 -11.22 -0.35
N LYS A 32 3.45 -12.21 -0.44
CA LYS A 32 3.31 -13.36 -1.32
C LYS A 32 2.04 -14.11 -0.92
N VAL A 33 1.04 -14.16 -1.78
CA VAL A 33 -0.19 -14.92 -1.53
C VAL A 33 -0.21 -16.22 -2.35
N PRO A 34 0.30 -17.35 -1.83
CA PRO A 34 0.13 -18.66 -2.45
C PRO A 34 -1.33 -19.01 -2.78
N SER A 35 -1.53 -19.93 -3.72
CA SER A 35 -2.86 -20.48 -3.98
C SER A 35 -3.33 -21.23 -2.73
N ARG A 36 -4.64 -21.28 -2.45
CA ARG A 36 -5.20 -22.07 -1.34
C ARG A 36 -4.66 -23.50 -1.27
N ALA A 37 -4.57 -24.20 -2.41
CA ALA A 37 -3.98 -25.54 -2.47
C ALA A 37 -2.54 -25.54 -1.93
N LYS A 38 -1.69 -24.63 -2.42
CA LYS A 38 -0.32 -24.43 -1.90
C LYS A 38 -0.27 -24.08 -0.40
N TYR A 39 -1.23 -23.33 0.14
CA TYR A 39 -1.27 -23.05 1.57
C TYR A 39 -1.76 -24.23 2.41
N GLU A 40 -2.78 -24.95 1.97
CA GLU A 40 -3.25 -26.17 2.64
C GLU A 40 -2.16 -27.24 2.57
N ASP A 41 -1.51 -27.41 1.43
CA ASP A 41 -0.35 -28.29 1.25
C ASP A 41 0.81 -27.85 2.15
N ALA A 42 1.16 -26.55 2.17
CA ALA A 42 2.21 -26.04 3.05
C ALA A 42 1.86 -26.25 4.53
N MET A 43 0.63 -25.94 4.94
CA MET A 43 0.15 -26.15 6.31
C MET A 43 0.19 -27.63 6.69
N ASN A 44 -0.29 -28.52 5.83
CA ASN A 44 -0.25 -29.97 6.02
C ASN A 44 1.19 -30.47 6.12
N ASN A 45 2.09 -29.97 5.28
CA ASN A 45 3.50 -30.32 5.31
C ASN A 45 4.18 -29.86 6.61
N TYR A 46 3.93 -28.62 7.06
CA TYR A 46 4.47 -28.14 8.33
C TYR A 46 3.88 -28.87 9.53
N GLN A 47 2.58 -29.19 9.53
CA GLN A 47 1.95 -30.01 10.58
C GLN A 47 2.52 -31.42 10.59
N HIS A 48 2.75 -32.02 9.42
CA HIS A 48 3.37 -33.33 9.31
C HIS A 48 4.81 -33.30 9.84
N ALA A 49 5.61 -32.32 9.42
CA ALA A 49 6.97 -32.10 9.91
C ALA A 49 7.00 -31.89 11.43
N LEU A 50 6.09 -31.06 11.97
CA LEU A 50 5.93 -30.83 13.40
C LEU A 50 5.66 -32.16 14.14
N SER A 51 4.76 -32.98 13.63
CA SER A 51 4.43 -34.28 14.22
C SER A 51 5.62 -35.25 14.24
N LEU A 52 6.48 -35.20 13.20
CA LEU A 52 7.70 -36.01 13.12
C LEU A 52 8.74 -35.52 14.11
N PHE A 53 8.99 -34.21 14.17
CA PHE A 53 9.95 -33.63 15.11
C PHE A 53 9.50 -33.75 16.57
N GLN A 54 8.20 -33.82 16.85
CA GLN A 54 7.68 -34.15 18.18
C GLN A 54 7.99 -35.60 18.57
N LYS A 55 7.89 -36.55 17.63
CA LYS A 55 8.24 -37.96 17.87
C LYS A 55 9.73 -38.19 18.04
N THR A 56 10.57 -37.43 17.34
CA THR A 56 12.03 -37.56 17.41
C THR A 56 12.68 -36.68 18.47
N GLY A 57 11.93 -35.76 19.08
CA GLY A 57 12.45 -34.80 20.07
C GLY A 57 13.26 -33.65 19.49
N GLY A 58 13.18 -33.41 18.17
CA GLY A 58 13.95 -32.36 17.48
C GLY A 58 13.37 -30.95 17.68
N GLU A 59 13.71 -30.28 18.77
CA GLU A 59 13.16 -28.95 19.12
C GLU A 59 13.39 -27.87 18.05
N SER A 60 14.55 -27.83 17.38
CA SER A 60 14.81 -26.87 16.30
C SER A 60 13.93 -27.10 15.08
N GLY A 61 13.63 -28.36 14.74
CA GLY A 61 12.72 -28.71 13.65
C GLY A 61 11.27 -28.33 13.97
N GLN A 62 10.84 -28.52 15.22
CA GLN A 62 9.54 -28.04 15.69
C GLN A 62 9.42 -26.52 15.59
N ALA A 63 10.48 -25.79 15.99
CA ALA A 63 10.51 -24.34 15.93
C ALA A 63 10.38 -23.82 14.49
N ASN A 64 11.09 -24.43 13.53
CA ASN A 64 10.97 -24.09 12.11
C ASN A 64 9.59 -24.39 11.55
N ALA A 65 8.97 -25.51 11.95
CA ALA A 65 7.61 -25.83 11.54
C ALA A 65 6.60 -24.80 12.04
N TYR A 66 6.70 -24.38 13.31
CA TYR A 66 5.88 -23.30 13.85
C TYR A 66 6.13 -21.97 13.14
N LEU A 67 7.38 -21.61 12.84
CA LEU A 67 7.72 -20.40 12.09
C LEU A 67 7.06 -20.41 10.69
N GLY A 68 7.14 -21.53 9.97
CA GLY A 68 6.50 -21.73 8.67
C GLY A 68 4.96 -21.64 8.75
N MET A 69 4.34 -22.29 9.74
CA MET A 69 2.90 -22.17 10.00
C MET A 69 2.50 -20.72 10.32
N GLY A 70 3.35 -19.99 11.05
CA GLY A 70 3.17 -18.56 11.33
C GLY A 70 3.12 -17.73 10.05
N ASN A 71 4.07 -17.94 9.13
CA ASN A 71 4.11 -17.27 7.83
C ASN A 71 2.88 -17.59 6.97
N VAL A 72 2.46 -18.85 6.92
CA VAL A 72 1.25 -19.27 6.19
C VAL A 72 0.01 -18.61 6.78
N ASN A 73 -0.15 -18.64 8.11
CA ASN A 73 -1.31 -18.03 8.77
C ASN A 73 -1.34 -16.51 8.61
N ARG A 74 -0.17 -15.83 8.69
CA ARG A 74 -0.05 -14.39 8.43
C ARG A 74 -0.52 -14.06 7.02
N SER A 75 -0.03 -14.81 6.03
CA SER A 75 -0.37 -14.60 4.61
C SER A 75 -1.84 -14.94 4.30
N GLN A 76 -2.49 -15.77 5.13
CA GLN A 76 -3.92 -16.04 5.08
C GLN A 76 -4.78 -14.99 5.80
N GLY A 77 -4.19 -14.00 6.46
CA GLY A 77 -4.89 -13.03 7.30
C GLY A 77 -5.29 -13.56 8.68
N LYS A 78 -4.89 -14.79 9.04
CA LYS A 78 -5.13 -15.40 10.36
C LYS A 78 -4.10 -14.92 11.37
N TYR A 79 -4.16 -13.62 11.68
CA TYR A 79 -3.14 -12.94 12.46
C TYR A 79 -2.99 -13.47 13.89
N GLU A 80 -4.07 -13.90 14.53
CA GLU A 80 -4.01 -14.48 15.89
C GLU A 80 -3.29 -15.84 15.89
N ASP A 81 -3.64 -16.71 14.94
CA ASP A 81 -2.93 -17.99 14.73
C ASP A 81 -1.47 -17.75 14.36
N ALA A 82 -1.18 -16.77 13.51
CA ALA A 82 0.18 -16.39 13.14
C ALA A 82 1.00 -15.99 14.37
N MET A 83 0.47 -15.11 15.23
CA MET A 83 1.10 -14.68 16.48
C MET A 83 1.37 -15.86 17.42
N ASN A 84 0.40 -16.76 17.60
CA ASN A 84 0.56 -17.94 18.44
C ASN A 84 1.69 -18.85 17.92
N ASN A 85 1.72 -19.10 16.61
CA ASN A 85 2.76 -19.91 15.99
C ASN A 85 4.15 -19.25 16.09
N TYR A 86 4.26 -17.94 15.84
CA TYR A 86 5.53 -17.23 16.02
C TYR A 86 6.01 -17.26 17.48
N GLN A 87 5.12 -17.13 18.45
CA GLN A 87 5.47 -17.22 19.87
C GLN A 87 5.94 -18.63 20.26
N HIS A 88 5.30 -19.67 19.73
CA HIS A 88 5.76 -21.06 19.92
C HIS A 88 7.15 -21.30 19.31
N ALA A 89 7.37 -20.82 18.09
CA ALA A 89 8.68 -20.88 17.43
C ALA A 89 9.75 -20.15 18.26
N LEU A 90 9.45 -18.93 18.70
CA LEU A 90 10.35 -18.11 19.50
C LEU A 90 10.76 -18.81 20.81
N ASN A 91 9.80 -19.38 21.55
CA ASN A 91 10.06 -20.10 22.80
C ASN A 91 10.97 -21.31 22.59
N LEU A 92 10.85 -22.01 21.45
CA LEU A 92 11.71 -23.15 21.13
C LEU A 92 13.10 -22.68 20.68
N PHE A 93 13.20 -21.65 19.83
CA PHE A 93 14.50 -21.10 19.43
C PHE A 93 15.29 -20.49 20.60
N GLN A 94 14.61 -20.00 21.64
CA GLN A 94 15.27 -19.58 22.88
C GLN A 94 15.88 -20.75 23.66
N LYS A 95 15.25 -21.92 23.65
CA LYS A 95 15.80 -23.14 24.26
C LYS A 95 16.97 -23.70 23.47
N THR A 96 16.89 -23.66 22.14
CA THR A 96 17.90 -24.26 21.25
C THR A 96 19.05 -23.31 20.89
N GLY A 97 18.96 -22.02 21.25
CA GLY A 97 19.98 -21.01 20.98
C GLY A 97 20.00 -20.47 19.55
N GLY A 98 18.93 -20.64 18.78
CA GLY A 98 18.85 -20.21 17.38
C GLY A 98 18.57 -18.70 17.21
N GLU A 99 19.54 -17.83 17.50
CA GLU A 99 19.36 -16.36 17.54
C GLU A 99 18.86 -15.75 16.21
N SER A 100 19.38 -16.16 15.04
CA SER A 100 18.89 -15.66 13.73
C SER A 100 17.43 -16.08 13.49
N CYS A 101 17.07 -17.32 13.85
CA CYS A 101 15.68 -17.77 13.73
C CYS A 101 14.73 -17.06 14.71
N GLN A 102 15.21 -16.65 15.90
CA GLN A 102 14.47 -15.75 16.79
C GLN A 102 14.22 -14.40 16.09
N GLY A 103 15.23 -13.87 15.38
CA GLY A 103 15.11 -12.65 14.57
C GLY A 103 14.00 -12.77 13.52
N ASN A 104 13.92 -13.89 12.81
CA ASN A 104 12.85 -14.18 11.85
C ASN A 104 11.45 -14.21 12.51
N ALA A 105 11.33 -14.81 13.70
CA ALA A 105 10.07 -14.83 14.44
C ALA A 105 9.63 -13.41 14.85
N TYR A 106 10.54 -12.59 15.38
CA TYR A 106 10.26 -11.19 15.70
C TYR A 106 9.90 -10.38 14.45
N HIS A 107 10.58 -10.58 13.32
CA HIS A 107 10.22 -9.93 12.05
C HIS A 107 8.80 -10.29 11.61
N GLY A 108 8.44 -11.57 11.67
CA GLY A 108 7.09 -12.06 11.38
C GLY A 108 6.02 -11.45 12.29
N MET A 109 6.28 -11.39 13.60
CA MET A 109 5.40 -10.70 14.56
C MET A 109 5.28 -9.20 14.27
N GLY A 110 6.37 -8.55 13.85
CA GLY A 110 6.38 -7.17 13.39
C GLY A 110 5.46 -6.95 12.19
N ASN A 111 5.51 -7.86 11.20
CA ASN A 111 4.61 -7.83 10.05
C ASN A 111 3.14 -7.99 10.46
N VAL A 112 2.82 -8.88 11.41
CA VAL A 112 1.46 -9.02 11.94
C VAL A 112 0.98 -7.72 12.60
N HIS A 113 1.79 -7.13 13.48
CA HIS A 113 1.44 -5.87 14.15
C HIS A 113 1.28 -4.72 13.16
N TRP A 114 2.12 -4.68 12.11
CA TRP A 114 1.99 -3.76 11.00
C TRP A 114 0.60 -3.87 10.33
N PHE A 115 0.17 -5.08 9.96
CA PHE A 115 -1.15 -5.30 9.35
C PHE A 115 -2.32 -5.03 10.29
N GLN A 116 -2.12 -5.17 11.60
CA GLN A 116 -3.11 -4.80 12.60
C GLN A 116 -3.17 -3.28 12.87
N GLY A 117 -2.20 -2.50 12.36
CA GLY A 117 -2.09 -1.07 12.60
C GLY A 117 -1.45 -0.70 13.95
N LYS A 118 -0.83 -1.68 14.62
CA LYS A 118 -0.10 -1.53 15.88
C LYS A 118 1.35 -1.12 15.58
N TYR A 119 1.52 0.11 15.11
CA TYR A 119 2.81 0.58 14.57
C TYR A 119 3.96 0.61 15.59
N GLU A 120 3.67 0.93 16.85
CA GLU A 120 4.70 0.93 17.91
C GLU A 120 5.20 -0.50 18.19
N ASP A 121 4.28 -1.45 18.34
CA ASP A 121 4.62 -2.85 18.52
C ASP A 121 5.37 -3.41 17.30
N ALA A 122 4.98 -3.02 16.07
CA ALA A 122 5.68 -3.40 14.85
C ALA A 122 7.14 -2.90 14.87
N MET A 123 7.37 -1.63 15.22
CA MET A 123 8.71 -1.05 15.36
C MET A 123 9.55 -1.77 16.41
N ASN A 124 8.98 -2.07 17.58
CA ASN A 124 9.66 -2.78 18.66
C ASN A 124 10.11 -4.19 18.20
N ASN A 125 9.21 -4.92 17.53
CA ASN A 125 9.52 -6.24 16.98
C ASN A 125 10.61 -6.18 15.89
N TYR A 126 10.55 -5.23 14.95
CA TYR A 126 11.61 -5.08 13.95
C TYR A 126 12.96 -4.67 14.55
N GLN A 127 12.96 -3.83 15.59
CA GLN A 127 14.20 -3.44 16.28
C GLN A 127 14.82 -4.63 17.05
N HIS A 128 13.99 -5.49 17.65
CA HIS A 128 14.46 -6.74 18.26
C HIS A 128 15.03 -7.70 17.22
N ALA A 129 14.36 -7.87 16.09
CA ALA A 129 14.85 -8.66 14.97
C ALA A 129 16.21 -8.14 14.47
N LEU A 130 16.33 -6.83 14.24
CA LEU A 130 17.57 -6.18 13.82
C LEU A 130 18.72 -6.44 14.79
N SER A 131 18.47 -6.33 16.10
CA SER A 131 19.49 -6.60 17.13
C SER A 131 19.99 -8.04 17.10
N LEU A 132 19.09 -9.01 16.88
CA LEU A 132 19.46 -10.43 16.76
C LEU A 132 20.26 -10.69 15.49
N PHE A 133 19.83 -10.18 14.34
CA PHE A 133 20.55 -10.34 13.09
C PHE A 133 21.93 -9.68 13.10
N GLN A 134 22.09 -8.55 13.81
CA GLN A 134 23.40 -7.94 14.03
C GLN A 134 24.33 -8.83 14.86
N LYS A 135 23.81 -9.49 15.91
CA LYS A 135 24.60 -10.43 16.73
C LYS A 135 25.08 -11.63 15.92
N THR A 136 24.24 -12.14 15.02
CA THR A 136 24.57 -13.31 14.19
C THR A 136 25.33 -12.96 12.91
N GLY A 137 25.48 -11.68 12.58
CA GLY A 137 26.08 -11.23 11.30
C GLY A 137 25.20 -11.52 10.08
N ASP A 138 23.89 -11.68 10.27
CA ASP A 138 22.92 -11.96 9.20
C ASP A 138 22.56 -10.65 8.46
N GLU A 139 23.29 -10.34 7.41
CA GLU A 139 23.12 -9.09 6.66
C GLU A 139 21.76 -9.01 5.91
N CYS A 140 21.24 -10.13 5.42
CA CYS A 140 19.92 -10.17 4.77
C CYS A 140 18.79 -9.95 5.80
N GLY A 141 18.88 -10.59 6.97
CA GLY A 141 17.94 -10.35 8.07
C GLY A 141 17.95 -8.90 8.55
N GLN A 142 19.14 -8.29 8.69
CA GLN A 142 19.27 -6.87 9.01
C GLN A 142 18.59 -5.98 7.96
N ALA A 143 18.79 -6.26 6.67
CA ALA A 143 18.18 -5.52 5.58
C ALA A 143 16.64 -5.62 5.61
N ASN A 144 16.10 -6.82 5.83
CA ASN A 144 14.67 -7.07 5.96
C ASN A 144 14.05 -6.33 7.15
N ALA A 145 14.75 -6.25 8.29
CA ALA A 145 14.29 -5.49 9.45
C ALA A 145 14.29 -3.97 9.16
N HIS A 146 15.33 -3.45 8.51
CA HIS A 146 15.37 -2.06 8.05
C HIS A 146 14.20 -1.73 7.11
N LEU A 147 13.92 -2.57 6.11
CA LEU A 147 12.77 -2.36 5.22
C LEU A 147 11.43 -2.36 5.98
N GLY A 148 11.26 -3.24 6.98
CA GLY A 148 10.09 -3.27 7.85
C GLY A 148 9.91 -1.96 8.64
N MET A 149 10.99 -1.45 9.25
CA MET A 149 10.98 -0.15 9.95
C MET A 149 10.69 1.01 9.00
N GLY A 150 11.29 1.00 7.80
CA GLY A 150 11.07 2.01 6.78
C GLY A 150 9.61 2.07 6.33
N LYS A 151 8.94 0.91 6.20
CA LYS A 151 7.51 0.82 5.92
C LYS A 151 6.66 1.49 7.01
N VAL A 152 6.93 1.20 8.28
CA VAL A 152 6.19 1.80 9.40
C VAL A 152 6.38 3.32 9.43
N GLN A 153 7.62 3.77 9.35
CA GLN A 153 7.97 5.20 9.40
C GLN A 153 7.40 5.98 8.22
N SER A 154 7.38 5.39 7.03
CA SER A 154 6.75 5.96 5.85
C SER A 154 5.28 6.29 6.09
N PHE A 155 4.52 5.37 6.69
CA PHE A 155 3.11 5.59 6.99
C PHE A 155 2.88 6.57 8.17
N GLN A 156 3.85 6.70 9.07
CA GLN A 156 3.81 7.72 10.12
C GLN A 156 4.23 9.12 9.62
N GLY A 157 4.57 9.28 8.33
CA GLY A 157 5.06 10.53 7.77
C GLY A 157 6.52 10.85 8.11
N LYS A 158 7.25 9.91 8.72
CA LYS A 158 8.69 10.04 9.05
C LYS A 158 9.54 9.66 7.84
N TYR A 159 9.41 10.43 6.78
CA TYR A 159 9.93 10.05 5.46
C TYR A 159 11.47 10.02 5.38
N GLU A 160 12.17 10.89 6.11
CA GLU A 160 13.63 10.89 6.15
C GLU A 160 14.17 9.61 6.79
N ASP A 161 13.63 9.23 7.95
CA ASP A 161 13.98 7.97 8.62
C ASP A 161 13.65 6.76 7.74
N ALA A 162 12.50 6.79 7.05
CA ALA A 162 12.10 5.73 6.14
C ALA A 162 13.05 5.57 4.95
N MET A 163 13.50 6.69 4.35
CA MET A 163 14.50 6.68 3.28
C MET A 163 15.84 6.13 3.78
N ASN A 164 16.29 6.56 4.97
CA ASN A 164 17.54 6.07 5.56
C ASN A 164 17.50 4.55 5.78
N ASN A 165 16.38 4.04 6.29
CA ASN A 165 16.16 2.60 6.45
C ASN A 165 16.19 1.85 5.11
N CYS A 166 15.51 2.34 4.08
CA CYS A 166 15.55 1.71 2.76
C CYS A 166 16.95 1.73 2.15
N GLN A 167 17.71 2.82 2.34
CA GLN A 167 19.09 2.93 1.84
C GLN A 167 20.07 2.00 2.58
N HIS A 168 19.89 1.82 3.89
CA HIS A 168 20.66 0.84 4.66
C HIS A 168 20.38 -0.59 4.19
N ALA A 169 19.11 -0.94 3.98
CA ALA A 169 18.74 -2.24 3.43
C ALA A 169 19.34 -2.45 2.03
N LEU A 170 19.26 -1.45 1.14
CA LEU A 170 19.86 -1.53 -0.19
C LEU A 170 21.37 -1.80 -0.11
N SER A 171 22.09 -1.11 0.78
CA SER A 171 23.53 -1.33 0.97
C SER A 171 23.85 -2.75 1.45
N LEU A 172 23.05 -3.30 2.35
CA LEU A 172 23.21 -4.67 2.85
C LEU A 172 22.91 -5.70 1.75
N PHE A 173 21.83 -5.55 0.99
CA PHE A 173 21.53 -6.46 -0.13
C PHE A 173 22.55 -6.38 -1.27
N GLN A 174 23.18 -5.22 -1.48
CA GLN A 174 24.31 -5.09 -2.42
C GLN A 174 25.54 -5.85 -1.95
N LYS A 175 25.82 -5.88 -0.64
CA LYS A 175 26.93 -6.66 -0.08
C LYS A 175 26.72 -8.16 -0.22
N THR A 176 25.49 -8.62 -0.01
CA THR A 176 25.12 -10.04 -0.11
C THR A 176 24.88 -10.50 -1.54
N GLY A 177 24.74 -9.57 -2.49
CA GLY A 177 24.45 -9.89 -3.90
C GLY A 177 22.99 -10.28 -4.16
N ASP A 178 22.09 -10.01 -3.21
CA ASP A 178 20.67 -10.34 -3.32
C ASP A 178 19.95 -9.32 -4.22
N GLU A 179 19.75 -9.66 -5.50
CA GLU A 179 19.09 -8.80 -6.48
C GLU A 179 17.61 -8.55 -6.15
N SER A 180 16.89 -9.55 -5.61
CA SER A 180 15.49 -9.41 -5.20
C SER A 180 15.35 -8.49 -3.99
N GLY A 181 16.25 -8.61 -3.02
CA GLY A 181 16.32 -7.69 -1.89
C GLY A 181 16.64 -6.25 -2.30
N GLN A 182 17.58 -6.07 -3.23
CA GLN A 182 17.86 -4.75 -3.81
C GLN A 182 16.62 -4.16 -4.49
N ALA A 183 15.89 -4.97 -5.27
CA ALA A 183 14.66 -4.55 -5.92
C ALA A 183 13.60 -4.11 -4.91
N ASN A 184 13.44 -4.86 -3.81
CA ASN A 184 12.53 -4.50 -2.72
C ASN A 184 12.94 -3.21 -1.99
N ALA A 185 14.23 -2.94 -1.83
CA ALA A 185 14.70 -1.67 -1.28
C ALA A 185 14.38 -0.48 -2.19
N TYR A 186 14.61 -0.62 -3.50
CA TYR A 186 14.20 0.38 -4.49
C TYR A 186 12.68 0.60 -4.51
N LEU A 187 11.89 -0.47 -4.45
CA LEU A 187 10.44 -0.40 -4.34
C LEU A 187 10.01 0.36 -3.07
N GLY A 188 10.72 0.15 -1.95
CA GLY A 188 10.51 0.89 -0.70
C GLY A 188 10.80 2.37 -0.84
N MET A 189 11.96 2.74 -1.40
CA MET A 189 12.33 4.14 -1.67
C MET A 189 11.30 4.83 -2.56
N GLY A 190 10.84 4.16 -3.63
CA GLY A 190 9.82 4.69 -4.51
C GLY A 190 8.49 4.95 -3.79
N LYS A 191 8.08 4.07 -2.86
CA LYS A 191 6.88 4.30 -2.03
C LYS A 191 7.03 5.51 -1.11
N VAL A 192 8.17 5.62 -0.42
CA VAL A 192 8.43 6.76 0.48
C VAL A 192 8.41 8.07 -0.30
N GLN A 193 9.05 8.12 -1.46
CA GLN A 193 9.06 9.28 -2.34
C GLN A 193 7.68 9.59 -2.91
N SER A 194 6.89 8.58 -3.24
CA SER A 194 5.49 8.76 -3.65
C SER A 194 4.67 9.47 -2.57
N PHE A 195 4.83 9.09 -1.30
CA PHE A 195 4.14 9.77 -0.18
C PHE A 195 4.68 11.19 0.07
N GLN A 196 5.95 11.46 -0.25
CA GLN A 196 6.50 12.82 -0.25
C GLN A 196 6.03 13.66 -1.45
N GLY A 197 5.35 13.05 -2.43
CA GLY A 197 4.98 13.69 -3.70
C GLY A 197 6.15 13.82 -4.69
N LYS A 198 7.30 13.20 -4.44
CA LYS A 198 8.45 13.18 -5.37
C LYS A 198 8.23 12.12 -6.45
N TYR A 199 7.25 12.36 -7.32
CA TYR A 199 6.76 11.37 -8.26
C TYR A 199 7.79 10.96 -9.34
N GLU A 200 8.61 11.89 -9.82
CA GLU A 200 9.70 11.58 -10.77
C GLU A 200 10.71 10.61 -10.15
N ASP A 201 11.22 10.93 -8.96
CA ASP A 201 12.18 10.09 -8.25
C ASP A 201 11.59 8.71 -7.93
N ALA A 202 10.31 8.67 -7.53
CA ALA A 202 9.61 7.44 -7.24
C ALA A 202 9.51 6.52 -8.47
N ILE A 203 9.19 7.09 -9.64
CA ILE A 203 9.16 6.34 -10.91
C ILE A 203 10.55 5.82 -11.27
N ILE A 204 11.62 6.60 -11.06
CA ILE A 204 13.01 6.15 -11.30
C ILE A 204 13.34 4.95 -10.41
N ASN A 205 13.04 5.03 -9.12
CA ASN A 205 13.26 3.90 -8.20
C ASN A 205 12.41 2.67 -8.56
N TYR A 206 11.16 2.85 -8.98
CA TYR A 206 10.36 1.74 -9.49
C TYR A 206 10.92 1.12 -10.78
N GLN A 207 11.50 1.92 -11.69
CA GLN A 207 12.18 1.39 -12.88
C GLN A 207 13.43 0.57 -12.52
N HIS A 208 14.20 1.01 -11.51
CA HIS A 208 15.31 0.23 -10.98
C HIS A 208 14.85 -1.10 -10.36
N ALA A 209 13.81 -1.07 -9.53
CA ALA A 209 13.20 -2.27 -8.95
C ALA A 209 12.72 -3.23 -10.04
N LEU A 210 12.02 -2.72 -11.06
CA LEU A 210 11.51 -3.52 -12.17
C LEU A 210 12.63 -4.23 -12.95
N SER A 211 13.72 -3.52 -13.23
CA SER A 211 14.89 -4.09 -13.92
C SER A 211 15.52 -5.24 -13.12
N LEU A 212 15.61 -5.10 -11.80
CA LEU A 212 16.14 -6.15 -10.92
C LEU A 212 15.19 -7.34 -10.80
N PHE A 213 13.89 -7.10 -10.61
CA PHE A 213 12.90 -8.19 -10.59
C PHE A 213 12.83 -8.95 -11.92
N GLN A 214 13.04 -8.27 -13.05
CA GLN A 214 13.14 -8.92 -14.36
C GLN A 214 14.36 -9.84 -14.46
N LYS A 215 15.52 -9.41 -13.94
CA LYS A 215 16.74 -10.25 -13.89
C LYS A 215 16.58 -11.46 -12.98
N ALA A 216 15.94 -11.27 -11.82
CA ALA A 216 15.66 -12.32 -10.87
C ALA A 216 14.54 -13.28 -11.33
N GLY A 217 13.80 -12.95 -12.40
CA GLY A 217 12.63 -13.71 -12.83
C GLY A 217 11.43 -13.58 -11.89
N ASP A 218 11.44 -12.61 -10.97
CA ASP A 218 10.37 -12.37 -10.01
C ASP A 218 9.21 -11.63 -10.69
N GLN A 219 8.23 -12.40 -11.18
CA GLN A 219 7.03 -11.86 -11.83
C GLN A 219 6.11 -11.12 -10.85
N GLU A 220 6.11 -11.49 -9.57
CA GLU A 220 5.26 -10.87 -8.55
C GLU A 220 5.82 -9.50 -8.14
N GLY A 221 7.12 -9.40 -7.94
CA GLY A 221 7.84 -8.13 -7.76
C GLY A 221 7.60 -7.17 -8.93
N GLN A 222 7.65 -7.67 -10.17
CA GLN A 222 7.31 -6.89 -11.36
C GLN A 222 5.86 -6.39 -11.34
N PHE A 223 4.89 -7.28 -11.07
CA PHE A 223 3.47 -6.93 -10.97
C PHE A 223 3.22 -5.83 -9.94
N ASN A 224 3.78 -6.00 -8.74
CA ASN A 224 3.67 -5.05 -7.64
C ASN A 224 4.28 -3.68 -7.98
N THR A 225 5.39 -3.68 -8.71
CA THR A 225 6.06 -2.46 -9.17
C THR A 225 5.21 -1.72 -10.20
N TYR A 226 4.67 -2.43 -11.21
CA TYR A 226 3.75 -1.82 -12.17
C TYR A 226 2.50 -1.24 -11.50
N ARG A 227 1.93 -1.92 -10.51
CA ARG A 227 0.79 -1.39 -9.75
C ARG A 227 1.14 -0.09 -9.03
N ALA A 228 2.30 -0.03 -8.38
CA ALA A 228 2.75 1.18 -7.71
C ALA A 228 2.92 2.35 -8.70
N MET A 229 3.46 2.07 -9.89
CA MET A 229 3.55 3.04 -10.98
C MET A 229 2.16 3.49 -11.50
N VAL A 230 1.18 2.59 -11.60
CA VAL A 230 -0.21 2.95 -11.98
C VAL A 230 -0.80 3.96 -11.01
N SER A 231 -0.59 3.78 -9.70
CA SER A 231 -1.06 4.73 -8.68
C SER A 231 -0.43 6.11 -8.85
N ILE A 232 0.88 6.18 -9.13
CA ILE A 232 1.54 7.47 -9.38
C ILE A 232 1.04 8.10 -10.68
N HIS A 233 1.00 7.33 -11.77
CA HIS A 233 0.53 7.82 -13.07
C HIS A 233 -0.91 8.32 -13.03
N GLU A 234 -1.76 7.76 -12.15
CA GLU A 234 -3.09 8.27 -11.88
C GLU A 234 -3.05 9.65 -11.22
N VAL A 235 -2.27 9.80 -10.15
CA VAL A 235 -2.15 11.07 -9.40
C VAL A 235 -1.60 12.19 -10.28
N ILE A 236 -0.60 11.89 -11.12
CA ILE A 236 0.01 12.87 -12.04
C ILE A 236 -0.70 12.95 -13.40
N CYS A 237 -1.85 12.29 -13.55
CA CYS A 237 -2.66 12.29 -14.77
C CYS A 237 -1.90 11.91 -16.06
N LYS A 238 -0.96 10.97 -15.98
CA LYS A 238 -0.23 10.39 -17.12
C LYS A 238 -0.95 9.18 -17.68
N TYR A 239 -2.02 9.43 -18.43
CA TYR A 239 -2.99 8.40 -18.84
C TYR A 239 -2.41 7.32 -19.77
N GLU A 240 -1.48 7.67 -20.67
CA GLU A 240 -0.90 6.70 -21.61
C GLU A 240 0.11 5.77 -20.92
N GLU A 241 0.96 6.31 -20.05
CA GLU A 241 1.88 5.52 -19.23
C GLU A 241 1.11 4.66 -18.20
N LYS A 242 0.03 5.18 -17.62
CA LYS A 242 -0.90 4.40 -16.79
C LYS A 242 -1.41 3.18 -17.56
N LYS A 243 -1.98 3.37 -18.76
CA LYS A 243 -2.48 2.28 -19.61
C LYS A 243 -1.39 1.27 -19.94
N LYS A 244 -0.17 1.72 -20.24
CA LYS A 244 0.98 0.83 -20.51
C LYS A 244 1.31 -0.03 -19.28
N CYS A 245 1.39 0.56 -18.10
CA CYS A 245 1.66 -0.16 -16.85
C CYS A 245 0.55 -1.16 -16.52
N ILE A 246 -0.72 -0.79 -16.71
CA ILE A 246 -1.87 -1.68 -16.53
C ILE A 246 -1.76 -2.91 -17.45
N ARG A 247 -1.46 -2.71 -18.75
CA ARG A 247 -1.32 -3.83 -19.70
C ARG A 247 -0.21 -4.80 -19.29
N GLN A 248 0.95 -4.27 -18.86
CA GLN A 248 2.07 -5.10 -18.40
C GLN A 248 1.70 -5.88 -17.13
N ALA A 249 1.09 -5.21 -16.14
CA ALA A 249 0.65 -5.85 -14.91
C ALA A 249 -0.39 -6.95 -15.17
N ILE A 250 -1.39 -6.70 -16.03
CA ILE A 250 -2.39 -7.72 -16.38
C ILE A 250 -1.73 -8.90 -17.11
N SER A 251 -0.81 -8.66 -18.05
CA SER A 251 -0.12 -9.74 -18.76
C SER A 251 0.67 -10.66 -17.82
N LEU A 252 1.38 -10.09 -16.84
CA LEU A 252 2.07 -10.84 -15.79
C LEU A 252 1.07 -11.61 -14.93
N ALA A 253 -0.03 -10.97 -14.53
CA ALA A 253 -1.06 -11.60 -13.72
C ALA A 253 -1.76 -12.78 -14.44
N THR A 254 -1.92 -12.74 -15.76
CA THR A 254 -2.48 -13.87 -16.52
C THR A 254 -1.57 -15.10 -16.56
N THR A 255 -0.25 -14.92 -16.37
CA THR A 255 0.71 -16.03 -16.23
C THR A 255 0.82 -16.56 -14.80
N LEU A 256 0.36 -15.78 -13.83
CA LEU A 256 0.29 -16.17 -12.43
C LEU A 256 -1.07 -16.85 -12.19
N GLU A 257 -1.11 -18.16 -11.96
CA GLU A 257 -2.36 -18.89 -11.61
C GLU A 257 -3.09 -18.26 -10.39
N ASN A 258 -2.37 -17.45 -9.61
CA ASN A 258 -2.86 -16.65 -8.51
C ASN A 258 -3.22 -15.23 -8.96
N VAL A 259 -4.44 -15.08 -9.46
CA VAL A 259 -5.05 -13.77 -9.68
C VAL A 259 -5.19 -13.05 -8.33
N GLN A 260 -4.46 -11.94 -8.24
CA GLN A 260 -4.20 -11.11 -7.09
C GLN A 260 -5.45 -10.35 -6.58
N PRO A 261 -5.57 -10.09 -5.27
CA PRO A 261 -6.42 -9.04 -4.68
C PRO A 261 -6.44 -7.72 -5.46
N ASN A 262 -5.28 -7.40 -6.01
CA ASN A 262 -5.02 -6.14 -6.67
C ASN A 262 -5.25 -6.18 -8.20
N LEU A 263 -5.54 -7.36 -8.78
CA LEU A 263 -5.85 -7.46 -10.21
C LEU A 263 -7.22 -6.87 -10.52
N GLY A 264 -8.19 -7.05 -9.62
CA GLY A 264 -9.52 -6.43 -9.76
C GLY A 264 -9.44 -4.91 -9.86
N VAL A 265 -8.55 -4.28 -9.07
CA VAL A 265 -8.30 -2.82 -9.13
C VAL A 265 -7.71 -2.41 -10.49
N LEU A 266 -6.81 -3.22 -11.06
CA LEU A 266 -6.21 -2.94 -12.37
C LEU A 266 -7.23 -3.11 -13.51
N TYR A 267 -8.09 -4.13 -13.47
CA TYR A 267 -9.19 -4.28 -14.44
C TYR A 267 -10.23 -3.16 -14.31
N ALA A 268 -10.56 -2.74 -13.08
CA ALA A 268 -11.41 -1.58 -12.86
C ALA A 268 -10.78 -0.31 -13.48
N ALA A 269 -9.47 -0.13 -13.29
CA ALA A 269 -8.72 0.99 -13.86
C ALA A 269 -8.58 0.91 -15.40
N SER A 270 -8.67 -0.28 -16.01
CA SER A 270 -8.72 -0.45 -17.47
C SER A 270 -10.13 -0.29 -18.06
N GLY A 271 -11.16 -0.23 -17.22
CA GLY A 271 -12.56 -0.21 -17.63
C GLY A 271 -13.17 -1.59 -17.90
N ASP A 272 -12.43 -2.68 -17.64
CA ASP A 272 -12.96 -4.04 -17.77
C ASP A 272 -13.67 -4.45 -16.48
N PHE A 273 -14.86 -3.90 -16.28
CA PHE A 273 -15.59 -4.07 -15.04
C PHE A 273 -16.08 -5.51 -14.81
N ASN A 274 -16.21 -6.31 -15.87
CA ASN A 274 -16.65 -7.70 -15.74
C ASN A 274 -15.53 -8.56 -15.16
N GLU A 275 -14.32 -8.45 -15.68
CA GLU A 275 -13.17 -9.15 -15.11
C GLU A 275 -12.80 -8.61 -13.73
N ALA A 276 -12.99 -7.31 -13.48
CA ALA A 276 -12.85 -6.73 -12.15
C ALA A 276 -13.80 -7.38 -11.13
N ASN A 277 -15.09 -7.51 -11.46
CA ASN A 277 -16.09 -8.15 -10.58
C ASN A 277 -15.71 -9.61 -10.29
N LYS A 278 -15.34 -10.40 -11.31
CA LYS A 278 -14.91 -11.80 -11.12
C LYS A 278 -13.70 -11.91 -10.18
N CYS A 279 -12.74 -11.00 -10.30
CA CYS A 279 -11.58 -10.96 -9.43
C CYS A 279 -11.99 -10.68 -7.97
N PHE A 280 -12.85 -9.70 -7.74
CA PHE A 280 -13.30 -9.34 -6.39
C PHE A 280 -14.20 -10.42 -5.77
N GLU A 281 -15.07 -11.08 -6.53
CA GLU A 281 -15.88 -12.21 -6.03
C GLU A 281 -14.98 -13.37 -5.58
N LYS A 282 -14.01 -13.76 -6.41
CA LYS A 282 -13.04 -14.81 -6.06
C LYS A 282 -12.21 -14.44 -4.82
N GLN A 283 -11.83 -13.16 -4.70
CA GLN A 283 -11.10 -12.66 -3.53
C GLN A 283 -11.96 -12.68 -2.26
N LEU A 284 -13.22 -12.25 -2.36
CA LEU A 284 -14.15 -12.25 -1.24
C LEU A 284 -14.40 -13.67 -0.72
N ASP A 285 -14.58 -14.64 -1.62
CA ASP A 285 -14.72 -16.05 -1.26
C ASP A 285 -13.50 -16.57 -0.48
N LEU A 286 -12.29 -16.18 -0.90
CA LEU A 286 -11.05 -16.56 -0.20
C LEU A 286 -11.00 -15.96 1.21
N TYR A 287 -11.33 -14.68 1.38
CA TYR A 287 -11.32 -14.05 2.70
C TYR A 287 -12.46 -14.52 3.61
N LEU A 288 -13.62 -14.88 3.04
CA LEU A 288 -14.71 -15.53 3.77
C LEU A 288 -14.25 -16.87 4.33
N GLN A 289 -13.57 -17.67 3.51
CA GLN A 289 -13.03 -18.97 3.92
C GLN A 289 -11.92 -18.86 4.96
N ASN A 290 -11.09 -17.81 4.89
CA ASN A 290 -9.99 -17.60 5.82
C ASN A 290 -10.39 -16.85 7.10
N CYS A 291 -11.66 -16.44 7.23
CA CYS A 291 -12.15 -15.59 8.32
C CYS A 291 -11.39 -14.25 8.45
N ASP A 292 -10.81 -13.74 7.36
CA ASP A 292 -10.14 -12.44 7.32
C ASP A 292 -11.18 -11.32 7.16
N VAL A 293 -11.62 -10.77 8.29
CA VAL A 293 -12.64 -9.72 8.34
C VAL A 293 -12.16 -8.42 7.68
N VAL A 294 -10.86 -8.09 7.78
CA VAL A 294 -10.29 -6.86 7.21
C VAL A 294 -10.18 -6.99 5.69
N GLY A 295 -9.67 -8.12 5.19
CA GLY A 295 -9.63 -8.42 3.75
C GLY A 295 -11.02 -8.44 3.11
N GLN A 296 -12.02 -9.00 3.81
CA GLN A 296 -13.42 -8.91 3.37
C GLN A 296 -13.91 -7.45 3.28
N ALA A 297 -13.63 -6.63 4.29
CA ALA A 297 -14.03 -5.22 4.31
C ALA A 297 -13.41 -4.44 3.14
N ASP A 298 -12.11 -4.65 2.90
CA ASP A 298 -11.37 -4.04 1.80
C ASP A 298 -11.95 -4.44 0.45
N THR A 299 -12.31 -5.71 0.28
CA THR A 299 -12.87 -6.22 -0.97
C THR A 299 -14.24 -5.60 -1.25
N HIS A 300 -15.11 -5.52 -0.23
CA HIS A 300 -16.39 -4.83 -0.36
C HIS A 300 -16.22 -3.34 -0.70
N LEU A 301 -15.25 -2.65 -0.10
CA LEU A 301 -14.96 -1.26 -0.46
C LEU A 301 -14.55 -1.14 -1.94
N MET A 302 -13.68 -2.03 -2.43
CA MET A 302 -13.27 -2.04 -3.84
C MET A 302 -14.44 -2.34 -4.79
N MET A 303 -15.32 -3.28 -4.44
CA MET A 303 -16.55 -3.56 -5.19
C MET A 303 -17.49 -2.33 -5.19
N GLY A 304 -17.59 -1.61 -4.08
CA GLY A 304 -18.34 -0.35 -3.99
C GLY A 304 -17.80 0.70 -4.95
N ILE A 305 -16.48 0.91 -4.99
CA ILE A 305 -15.83 1.83 -5.93
C ILE A 305 -16.06 1.38 -7.39
N LEU A 306 -15.99 0.09 -7.66
CA LEU A 306 -16.28 -0.47 -9.00
C LEU A 306 -17.73 -0.17 -9.43
N HIS A 307 -18.70 -0.37 -8.55
CA HIS A 307 -20.10 -0.05 -8.82
C HIS A 307 -20.35 1.46 -8.94
N LEU A 308 -19.56 2.30 -8.25
CA LEU A 308 -19.60 3.74 -8.42
C LEU A 308 -19.18 4.13 -9.84
N CYS A 309 -18.11 3.53 -10.38
CA CYS A 309 -17.70 3.71 -11.78
C CYS A 309 -18.76 3.24 -12.78
N GLN A 310 -19.62 2.30 -12.39
CA GLN A 310 -20.76 1.83 -13.19
C GLN A 310 -22.06 2.63 -12.96
N CYS A 311 -22.03 3.66 -12.10
CA CYS A 311 -23.20 4.43 -11.67
C CYS A 311 -24.31 3.58 -11.01
N ASN A 312 -23.98 2.44 -10.39
CA ASN A 312 -24.94 1.57 -9.71
C ASN A 312 -25.03 1.89 -8.21
N TYR A 313 -25.64 3.03 -7.89
CA TYR A 313 -25.60 3.63 -6.55
C TYR A 313 -26.20 2.77 -5.43
N ASP A 314 -27.18 1.91 -5.72
CA ASP A 314 -27.76 1.02 -4.71
C ASP A 314 -26.76 -0.06 -4.28
N LYS A 315 -26.06 -0.66 -5.26
CA LYS A 315 -24.99 -1.62 -4.96
C LYS A 315 -23.80 -0.96 -4.26
N VAL A 316 -23.47 0.29 -4.59
CA VAL A 316 -22.43 1.04 -3.87
C VAL A 316 -22.75 1.09 -2.37
N MET A 317 -23.98 1.49 -2.01
CA MET A 317 -24.38 1.59 -0.60
C MET A 317 -24.39 0.24 0.10
N GLU A 318 -24.84 -0.83 -0.56
CA GLU A 318 -24.79 -2.18 0.00
C GLU A 318 -23.35 -2.61 0.31
N CYS A 319 -22.45 -2.46 -0.66
CA CYS A 319 -21.04 -2.80 -0.49
C CYS A 319 -20.36 -1.94 0.59
N CYS A 320 -20.61 -0.63 0.61
CA CYS A 320 -20.08 0.27 1.63
C CYS A 320 -20.58 -0.12 3.04
N GLN A 321 -21.86 -0.48 3.18
CA GLN A 321 -22.42 -0.92 4.45
C GLN A 321 -21.76 -2.22 4.94
N GLN A 322 -21.58 -3.19 4.04
CA GLN A 322 -20.91 -4.45 4.34
C GLN A 322 -19.43 -4.25 4.71
N ALA A 323 -18.75 -3.26 4.13
CA ALA A 323 -17.39 -2.88 4.49
C ALA A 323 -17.34 -2.22 5.87
N ARG A 324 -18.24 -1.27 6.15
CA ARG A 324 -18.33 -0.56 7.45
C ARG A 324 -18.50 -1.53 8.61
N ASP A 325 -19.48 -2.43 8.52
CA ASP A 325 -19.81 -3.36 9.60
C ASP A 325 -18.64 -4.31 9.92
N LYS A 326 -17.80 -4.61 8.92
CA LYS A 326 -16.59 -5.43 9.10
C LYS A 326 -15.45 -4.63 9.69
N TYR A 327 -15.23 -3.40 9.23
CA TYR A 327 -14.22 -2.53 9.83
C TYR A 327 -14.51 -2.26 11.31
N GLU A 328 -15.76 -1.95 11.67
CA GLU A 328 -16.18 -1.75 13.06
C GLU A 328 -15.94 -2.98 13.94
N LYS A 329 -16.23 -4.19 13.42
CA LYS A 329 -15.97 -5.46 14.14
C LYS A 329 -14.49 -5.77 14.33
N SER A 330 -13.64 -5.36 13.38
CA SER A 330 -12.21 -5.66 13.43
C SER A 330 -11.42 -4.79 14.41
N GLY A 331 -11.92 -3.60 14.76
CA GLY A 331 -11.24 -2.66 15.66
C GLY A 331 -9.85 -2.19 15.18
N SER A 332 -9.48 -2.46 13.92
CA SER A 332 -8.12 -2.25 13.43
C SER A 332 -7.88 -0.79 13.01
N THR A 333 -6.81 -0.19 13.55
CA THR A 333 -6.29 1.13 13.17
C THR A 333 -5.64 1.15 11.78
N TYR A 334 -5.27 -0.02 11.23
CA TYR A 334 -4.75 -0.16 9.86
C TYR A 334 -5.75 0.35 8.80
N SER A 335 -7.03 0.38 9.16
CA SER A 335 -8.11 0.75 8.25
C SER A 335 -8.38 2.25 8.13
N GLN A 336 -7.70 3.14 8.87
CA GLN A 336 -8.07 4.58 8.90
C GLN A 336 -8.17 5.23 7.51
N ASN A 337 -7.16 5.07 6.63
CA ASN A 337 -7.25 5.60 5.25
C ASN A 337 -8.35 4.91 4.43
N LYS A 338 -8.57 3.60 4.62
CA LYS A 338 -9.62 2.88 3.88
C LYS A 338 -11.02 3.25 4.40
N GLN A 339 -11.16 3.50 5.69
CA GLN A 339 -12.35 4.07 6.32
C GLN A 339 -12.60 5.49 5.80
N ALA A 340 -11.56 6.31 5.63
CA ALA A 340 -11.70 7.62 5.01
C ALA A 340 -12.23 7.51 3.56
N ILE A 341 -11.69 6.59 2.76
CA ILE A 341 -12.19 6.33 1.39
C ILE A 341 -13.63 5.81 1.43
N LEU A 342 -13.94 4.89 2.35
CA LEU A 342 -15.30 4.36 2.53
C LEU A 342 -16.30 5.47 2.81
N TYR A 343 -16.01 6.34 3.78
CA TYR A 343 -16.89 7.46 4.13
C TYR A 343 -16.96 8.50 3.02
N LEU A 344 -15.87 8.73 2.29
CA LEU A 344 -15.88 9.59 1.10
C LEU A 344 -16.87 9.05 0.04
N VAL A 345 -16.81 7.76 -0.28
CA VAL A 345 -17.72 7.13 -1.25
C VAL A 345 -19.17 7.21 -0.77
N MET A 346 -19.44 6.93 0.51
CA MET A 346 -20.79 7.07 1.07
C MET A 346 -21.29 8.52 0.99
N ALA A 347 -20.43 9.49 1.30
CA ALA A 347 -20.76 10.92 1.23
C ALA A 347 -21.13 11.33 -0.20
N GLU A 348 -20.38 10.89 -1.21
CA GLU A 348 -20.65 11.16 -2.63
C GLU A 348 -22.01 10.59 -3.06
N ILE A 349 -22.38 9.38 -2.64
CA ILE A 349 -23.69 8.81 -2.95
C ILE A 349 -24.82 9.59 -2.29
N HIS A 350 -24.69 9.96 -1.02
CA HIS A 350 -25.68 10.77 -0.32
C HIS A 350 -25.81 12.16 -0.96
N PHE A 351 -24.69 12.75 -1.41
CA PHE A 351 -24.69 14.01 -2.15
C PHE A 351 -25.46 13.89 -3.48
N ILE A 352 -25.22 12.84 -4.27
CA ILE A 352 -25.95 12.56 -5.53
C ILE A 352 -27.46 12.38 -5.28
N ARG A 353 -27.82 11.76 -4.14
CA ARG A 353 -29.21 11.58 -3.70
C ARG A 353 -29.84 12.84 -3.10
N LEU A 354 -29.13 13.96 -3.06
CA LEU A 354 -29.56 15.23 -2.47
C LEU A 354 -29.82 15.17 -0.95
N ASN A 355 -29.26 14.16 -0.28
CA ASN A 355 -29.31 13.98 1.18
C ASN A 355 -28.13 14.73 1.82
N TYR A 356 -28.18 16.06 1.78
CA TYR A 356 -27.04 16.92 2.08
C TYR A 356 -26.56 16.85 3.53
N LYS A 357 -27.45 16.63 4.50
CA LYS A 357 -27.06 16.54 5.91
C LYS A 357 -26.27 15.27 6.18
N GLU A 358 -26.78 14.14 5.72
CA GLU A 358 -26.12 12.84 5.82
C GLU A 358 -24.80 12.82 5.03
N ALA A 359 -24.77 13.45 3.85
CA ALA A 359 -23.54 13.61 3.08
C ALA A 359 -22.47 14.38 3.88
N LEU A 360 -22.86 15.45 4.60
CA LEU A 360 -21.93 16.25 5.41
C LEU A 360 -21.34 15.41 6.55
N GLU A 361 -22.18 14.65 7.25
CA GLU A 361 -21.73 13.74 8.32
C GLU A 361 -20.67 12.76 7.81
N TYR A 362 -20.92 12.13 6.65
CA TYR A 362 -19.95 11.20 6.06
C TYR A 362 -18.67 11.89 5.57
N PHE A 363 -18.74 13.09 4.98
CA PHE A 363 -17.52 13.79 4.60
C PHE A 363 -16.67 14.18 5.82
N LEU A 364 -17.30 14.60 6.93
CA LEU A 364 -16.58 14.93 8.16
C LEU A 364 -15.96 13.68 8.81
N LEU A 365 -16.65 12.54 8.73
CA LEU A 365 -16.05 11.25 9.11
C LEU A 365 -14.85 10.90 8.21
N ALA A 366 -14.94 11.14 6.89
CA ALA A 366 -13.83 10.93 5.99
C ALA A 366 -12.61 11.81 6.36
N GLU A 367 -12.83 13.09 6.69
CA GLU A 367 -11.78 14.00 7.19
C GLU A 367 -11.20 13.52 8.53
N TYR A 368 -12.03 13.02 9.44
CA TYR A 368 -11.60 12.51 10.74
C TYR A 368 -10.70 11.27 10.64
N TYR A 369 -11.08 10.32 9.78
CA TYR A 369 -10.34 9.07 9.58
C TYR A 369 -9.13 9.21 8.64
N PHE A 370 -9.03 10.32 7.92
CA PHE A 370 -7.92 10.58 7.02
C PHE A 370 -6.60 10.70 7.80
N THR A 371 -5.60 9.89 7.42
CA THR A 371 -4.23 10.07 7.91
C THR A 371 -3.47 11.03 6.99
N LYS A 372 -2.59 11.88 7.55
CA LYS A 372 -1.88 12.99 6.86
C LYS A 372 -0.93 12.60 5.71
N THR A 373 -1.06 11.40 5.13
CA THR A 373 -0.12 10.82 4.16
C THR A 373 -0.52 11.00 2.70
N ASP A 374 -1.80 11.26 2.40
CA ASP A 374 -2.30 11.32 1.01
C ASP A 374 -2.97 12.67 0.67
N THR A 375 -2.17 13.62 0.17
CA THR A 375 -2.63 14.96 -0.25
C THR A 375 -3.71 14.89 -1.33
N HIS A 376 -3.67 13.87 -2.19
CA HIS A 376 -4.63 13.68 -3.28
C HIS A 376 -6.02 13.32 -2.72
N LEU A 377 -6.09 12.33 -1.84
CA LEU A 377 -7.34 11.97 -1.16
C LEU A 377 -7.90 13.13 -0.33
N LEU A 378 -7.04 13.86 0.40
CA LEU A 378 -7.44 15.02 1.18
C LEU A 378 -8.07 16.12 0.30
N SER A 379 -7.46 16.38 -0.86
CA SER A 379 -7.97 17.37 -1.81
C SER A 379 -9.41 17.06 -2.24
N LYS A 380 -9.74 15.78 -2.46
CA LYS A 380 -11.08 15.31 -2.83
C LYS A 380 -12.08 15.43 -1.70
N ILE A 381 -11.69 15.08 -0.46
CA ILE A 381 -12.54 15.24 0.73
C ILE A 381 -12.92 16.72 0.88
N TYR A 382 -11.95 17.62 0.88
CA TYR A 382 -12.21 19.06 0.99
C TYR A 382 -13.02 19.62 -0.17
N GLN A 383 -12.78 19.15 -1.40
CA GLN A 383 -13.58 19.55 -2.55
C GLN A 383 -15.04 19.13 -2.39
N GLY A 384 -15.28 17.90 -1.93
CA GLY A 384 -16.62 17.36 -1.67
C GLY A 384 -17.38 18.15 -0.61
N ILE A 385 -16.74 18.43 0.53
CA ILE A 385 -17.31 19.28 1.59
C ILE A 385 -17.63 20.68 1.06
N GLY A 386 -16.69 21.27 0.32
CA GLY A 386 -16.87 22.60 -0.28
C GLY A 386 -18.07 22.65 -1.23
N LYS A 387 -18.18 21.69 -2.16
CA LYS A 387 -19.32 21.53 -3.08
C LYS A 387 -20.64 21.40 -2.31
N LEU A 388 -20.64 20.60 -1.24
CA LEU A 388 -21.82 20.39 -0.41
C LEU A 388 -22.30 21.67 0.28
N TYR A 389 -21.40 22.46 0.87
CA TYR A 389 -21.76 23.74 1.48
C TYR A 389 -22.28 24.75 0.46
N VAL A 390 -21.80 24.73 -0.79
CA VAL A 390 -22.40 25.52 -1.87
C VAL A 390 -23.85 25.14 -2.11
N CYS A 391 -24.16 23.84 -2.18
CA CYS A 391 -25.54 23.35 -2.34
C CYS A 391 -26.45 23.67 -1.14
N MET A 392 -25.87 23.95 0.02
CA MET A 392 -26.59 24.34 1.24
C MET A 392 -26.66 25.87 1.44
N ASP A 393 -26.23 26.66 0.46
CA ASP A 393 -26.13 28.14 0.52
C ASP A 393 -25.23 28.67 1.67
N GLN A 394 -24.31 27.85 2.17
CA GLN A 394 -23.35 28.19 3.22
C GLN A 394 -22.00 28.61 2.61
N PHE A 395 -22.01 29.74 1.90
CA PHE A 395 -20.88 30.19 1.08
C PHE A 395 -19.59 30.47 1.88
N GLY A 396 -19.68 30.89 3.14
CA GLY A 396 -18.49 31.13 3.98
C GLY A 396 -17.73 29.85 4.32
N ASP A 397 -18.46 28.80 4.71
CA ASP A 397 -17.88 27.48 4.99
C ASP A 397 -17.40 26.81 3.69
N ALA A 398 -18.18 26.94 2.61
CA ALA A 398 -17.80 26.48 1.28
C ALA A 398 -16.44 27.06 0.84
N GLU A 399 -16.25 28.37 1.01
CA GLU A 399 -14.99 29.04 0.67
C GLU A 399 -13.82 28.45 1.46
N SER A 400 -13.99 28.26 2.77
CA SER A 400 -12.94 27.71 3.64
C SER A 400 -12.46 26.34 3.16
N TYR A 401 -13.37 25.42 2.88
CA TYR A 401 -13.02 24.08 2.41
C TYR A 401 -12.51 24.07 0.97
N LEU A 402 -13.06 24.87 0.06
CA LEU A 402 -12.56 24.98 -1.30
C LEU A 402 -11.14 25.57 -1.35
N LEU A 403 -10.81 26.52 -0.45
CA LEU A 403 -9.44 27.02 -0.29
C LEU A 403 -8.49 25.92 0.22
N LYS A 404 -8.90 25.11 1.20
CA LYS A 404 -8.10 23.96 1.65
C LYS A 404 -7.84 22.97 0.51
N SER A 405 -8.87 22.64 -0.28
CA SER A 405 -8.74 21.77 -1.46
C SER A 405 -7.77 22.37 -2.49
N PHE A 406 -7.89 23.66 -2.76
CA PHE A 406 -6.99 24.40 -3.65
C PHE A 406 -5.54 24.35 -3.18
N ILE A 407 -5.27 24.51 -1.87
CA ILE A 407 -3.92 24.39 -1.30
C ILE A 407 -3.35 22.99 -1.53
N CYS A 408 -4.14 21.93 -1.33
CA CYS A 408 -3.71 20.56 -1.59
C CYS A 408 -3.38 20.35 -3.07
N TYR A 409 -4.20 20.88 -3.98
CA TYR A 409 -3.91 20.86 -5.41
C TYR A 409 -2.59 21.59 -5.72
N GLU A 410 -2.37 22.79 -5.17
CA GLU A 410 -1.17 23.57 -5.46
C GLU A 410 0.09 22.83 -4.96
N GLN A 411 -0.02 22.11 -3.85
CA GLN A 411 1.03 21.24 -3.36
C GLN A 411 1.32 20.10 -4.35
N ILE A 412 0.28 19.42 -4.87
CA ILE A 412 0.45 18.37 -5.89
C ILE A 412 1.09 18.97 -7.15
N PHE A 413 0.62 20.12 -7.63
CA PHE A 413 1.15 20.81 -8.80
C PHE A 413 2.63 21.16 -8.64
N THR A 414 3.02 21.71 -7.48
CA THR A 414 4.41 22.06 -7.17
C THR A 414 5.30 20.81 -7.15
N ASN A 415 4.79 19.71 -6.60
CA ASN A 415 5.47 18.43 -6.50
C ASN A 415 5.71 17.75 -7.86
N LEU A 416 5.02 18.16 -8.94
CA LEU A 416 5.26 17.63 -10.29
C LEU A 416 6.62 18.01 -10.87
N GLY A 417 7.32 19.00 -10.31
CA GLY A 417 8.66 19.37 -10.75
C GLY A 417 8.70 19.76 -12.23
N LYS A 418 9.37 18.95 -13.07
CA LYS A 418 9.58 19.20 -14.50
C LYS A 418 8.61 18.44 -15.41
N LEU A 419 7.61 17.74 -14.87
CA LEU A 419 6.61 17.01 -15.65
C LEU A 419 5.60 17.96 -16.34
N GLU A 420 5.99 18.62 -17.42
CA GLU A 420 5.16 19.62 -18.13
C GLU A 420 3.83 19.06 -18.65
N GLU A 421 3.86 17.85 -19.22
CA GLU A 421 2.66 17.17 -19.70
C GLU A 421 1.68 16.86 -18.56
N ALA A 422 2.20 16.42 -17.40
CA ALA A 422 1.40 16.15 -16.21
C ALA A 422 0.76 17.42 -15.63
N LYS A 423 1.47 18.55 -15.66
CA LYS A 423 0.96 19.85 -15.20
C LYS A 423 -0.27 20.29 -15.97
N THR A 424 -0.27 20.10 -17.28
CA THR A 424 -1.43 20.45 -18.13
C THR A 424 -2.63 19.57 -17.79
N ASN A 425 -2.43 18.25 -17.70
CA ASN A 425 -3.51 17.31 -17.39
C ASN A 425 -4.09 17.49 -15.99
N ILE A 426 -3.26 17.86 -15.01
CA ILE A 426 -3.71 18.15 -13.64
C ILE A 426 -4.58 19.40 -13.60
N VAL A 427 -4.21 20.48 -14.31
CA VAL A 427 -5.06 21.68 -14.39
C VAL A 427 -6.44 21.32 -14.94
N ASP A 428 -6.51 20.53 -16.00
CA ASP A 428 -7.78 20.11 -16.60
C ASP A 428 -8.59 19.20 -15.67
N THR A 429 -7.93 18.29 -14.95
CA THR A 429 -8.58 17.34 -14.03
C THR A 429 -9.19 18.05 -12.81
N TYR A 430 -8.52 19.09 -12.31
CA TYR A 430 -8.94 19.82 -11.11
C TYR A 430 -9.67 21.13 -11.39
N ILE A 431 -9.93 21.44 -12.66
CA ILE A 431 -10.57 22.69 -13.08
C ILE A 431 -11.92 22.92 -12.37
N GLU A 432 -12.62 21.85 -12.00
CA GLU A 432 -13.84 21.95 -11.20
C GLU A 432 -13.63 22.63 -9.84
N ALA A 433 -12.54 22.31 -9.12
CA ALA A 433 -12.25 22.92 -7.82
C ALA A 433 -12.04 24.44 -7.97
N TYR A 434 -11.35 24.85 -9.03
CA TYR A 434 -11.18 26.26 -9.40
C TYR A 434 -12.51 26.93 -9.70
N HIS A 435 -13.36 26.30 -10.52
CA HIS A 435 -14.66 26.86 -10.88
C HIS A 435 -15.56 27.06 -9.64
N TRP A 436 -15.59 26.09 -8.73
CA TRP A 436 -16.35 26.23 -7.48
C TRP A 436 -15.81 27.35 -6.59
N LEU A 437 -14.49 27.46 -6.44
CA LEU A 437 -13.87 28.52 -5.64
C LEU A 437 -14.10 29.91 -6.27
N VAL A 438 -14.01 30.04 -7.59
CA VAL A 438 -14.34 31.26 -8.32
C VAL A 438 -15.80 31.64 -8.11
N PHE A 439 -16.72 30.69 -8.28
CA PHE A 439 -18.15 30.90 -8.08
C PHE A 439 -18.44 31.44 -6.67
N VAL A 440 -17.95 30.77 -5.63
CA VAL A 440 -18.13 31.19 -4.24
C VAL A 440 -17.49 32.57 -3.99
N SER A 441 -16.30 32.82 -4.52
CA SER A 441 -15.62 34.11 -4.39
C SER A 441 -16.42 35.25 -5.02
N VAL A 442 -17.08 35.00 -6.16
CA VAL A 442 -17.97 35.97 -6.82
C VAL A 442 -19.21 36.23 -5.96
N VAL A 443 -19.86 35.19 -5.45
CA VAL A 443 -21.05 35.31 -4.57
C VAL A 443 -20.73 36.11 -3.31
N LEU A 444 -19.54 35.90 -2.72
CA LEU A 444 -19.06 36.63 -1.55
C LEU A 444 -18.53 38.04 -1.86
N GLY A 445 -18.55 38.48 -3.13
CA GLY A 445 -18.08 39.80 -3.55
C GLY A 445 -16.55 39.96 -3.59
N LYS A 446 -15.78 38.87 -3.45
CA LYS A 446 -14.32 38.85 -3.44
C LYS A 446 -13.73 38.81 -4.86
N LYS A 447 -13.97 39.87 -5.62
CA LYS A 447 -13.60 39.98 -7.05
C LYS A 447 -12.12 39.72 -7.33
N SER A 448 -11.22 40.25 -6.51
CA SER A 448 -9.77 40.07 -6.69
C SER A 448 -9.34 38.61 -6.52
N GLN A 449 -9.95 37.89 -5.58
CA GLN A 449 -9.69 36.47 -5.36
C GLN A 449 -10.26 35.63 -6.50
N ALA A 450 -11.49 35.90 -6.94
CA ALA A 450 -12.09 35.23 -8.10
C ALA A 450 -11.21 35.38 -9.36
N LEU A 451 -10.71 36.59 -9.62
CA LEU A 451 -9.81 36.85 -10.74
C LEU A 451 -8.48 36.10 -10.58
N LEU A 452 -7.88 36.15 -9.38
CA LEU A 452 -6.62 35.46 -9.10
C LEU A 452 -6.73 33.94 -9.35
N VAL A 453 -7.76 33.30 -8.80
CA VAL A 453 -7.99 31.85 -8.95
C VAL A 453 -8.27 31.48 -10.41
N SER A 454 -9.09 32.28 -11.11
CA SER A 454 -9.41 32.07 -12.53
C SER A 454 -8.16 32.14 -13.43
N GLU A 455 -7.26 33.09 -13.16
CA GLU A 455 -6.08 33.31 -13.99
C GLU A 455 -4.90 32.42 -13.60
N GLN A 456 -4.77 32.01 -12.33
CA GLN A 456 -3.60 31.28 -11.83
C GLN A 456 -3.35 29.94 -12.55
N GLY A 457 -4.37 29.12 -12.76
CA GLY A 457 -4.20 27.78 -13.37
C GLY A 457 -3.72 27.83 -14.82
N ARG A 458 -4.25 28.76 -15.62
CA ARG A 458 -3.91 28.89 -17.05
C ARG A 458 -2.65 29.73 -17.29
N SER A 459 -2.50 30.84 -16.57
CA SER A 459 -1.34 31.74 -16.76
C SER A 459 -0.03 31.11 -16.31
N ARG A 460 -0.03 30.28 -15.25
CA ARG A 460 1.20 29.62 -14.77
C ARG A 460 1.63 28.49 -15.68
N ALA A 461 0.71 27.61 -16.09
CA ALA A 461 1.02 26.55 -17.06
C ALA A 461 1.54 27.15 -18.38
N LEU A 462 0.96 28.26 -18.84
CA LEU A 462 1.47 29.00 -19.99
C LEU A 462 2.86 29.62 -19.73
N SER A 463 3.08 30.26 -18.58
CA SER A 463 4.35 30.87 -18.20
C SER A 463 5.48 29.84 -18.14
N GLU A 464 5.28 28.70 -17.48
CA GLU A 464 6.28 27.63 -17.38
C GLU A 464 6.57 27.00 -18.75
N ASN A 465 5.53 26.73 -19.57
CA ASN A 465 5.72 26.25 -20.94
C ASN A 465 6.51 27.25 -21.81
N LEU A 466 6.27 28.55 -21.65
CA LEU A 466 7.03 29.58 -22.34
C LEU A 466 8.48 29.65 -21.83
N GLN A 467 8.71 29.52 -20.51
CA GLN A 467 10.05 29.51 -19.94
C GLN A 467 10.87 28.33 -20.44
N THR A 468 10.32 27.13 -20.48
CA THR A 468 11.04 25.95 -20.98
C THR A 468 11.23 26.00 -22.49
N LYS A 469 10.18 26.33 -23.26
CA LYS A 469 10.25 26.36 -24.73
C LYS A 469 11.23 27.41 -25.26
N TYR A 470 11.36 28.53 -24.55
CA TYR A 470 12.22 29.64 -24.97
C TYR A 470 13.49 29.81 -24.11
N GLY A 471 13.76 28.90 -23.17
CA GLY A 471 14.95 28.94 -22.33
C GLY A 471 15.03 30.18 -21.42
N LEU A 472 13.89 30.77 -21.06
CA LEU A 472 13.82 31.97 -20.24
C LEU A 472 13.94 31.55 -18.77
N GLN A 473 15.16 31.51 -18.22
CA GLN A 473 15.33 31.49 -16.76
C GLN A 473 14.85 32.83 -16.20
N GLY A 474 13.75 32.82 -15.45
CA GLY A 474 13.26 34.01 -14.76
C GLY A 474 14.21 34.44 -13.66
N ASP A 475 14.89 35.56 -13.84
CA ASP A 475 15.47 36.35 -12.75
C ASP A 475 14.33 36.89 -11.88
N ALA A 476 13.88 36.09 -10.91
CA ALA A 476 12.89 36.51 -9.93
C ALA A 476 13.48 36.47 -8.52
N THR A 477 14.48 37.32 -8.26
CA THR A 477 14.63 38.08 -7.00
C THR A 477 15.64 39.21 -7.17
N LYS A 478 15.25 40.29 -7.87
CA LYS A 478 15.70 41.66 -7.60
C LYS A 478 14.57 42.64 -7.93
N SER A 479 13.64 42.80 -7.00
CA SER A 479 13.03 44.09 -6.70
C SER A 479 12.27 43.98 -5.39
N SER A 480 12.69 44.87 -4.49
CA SER A 480 12.24 45.15 -3.12
C SER A 480 10.74 45.11 -2.86
#